data_AF-A0A7S3V349-F1
#
_entry.id   AF-A0A7S3V349-F1
#
_cell.length_a   1.000
_cell.length_b   1.000
_cell.length_c   1.000
_cell.angle_alpha   90.00
_cell.angle_beta   90.00
_cell.angle_gamma   90.00
#
_symmetry.space_group_name_H-M   'P 1'
#
loop_
_entity.id
_entity.type
_entity.pdbx_description
1 polymer ?
#
loop_
_entity_poly.entity_id
_entity_poly.type
_entity_poly.pdbx_seq_one_letter_code
_entity_poly.pdbx_strand_id
1 'polypeptide(L)'
;LGMLLGSYEDDQSNNNITNKQQQSNRKPSKNLYQQQHQQHMHSGGVHPSLRNNPNFIQQQYQNSNKGMDMNRYSNNNSNGSDKEKDFCVVNKLLEYTNDGSPAVRRELVFSLARFVVDPRHATAIQLTAHEIRQERRRLRKMRNQSVNSTHSGISISSDQGNESSGDVAVVSETNFENDLFERLKEKLDRNLQSNAKVYFLVWVTVERIHLTDPFPAVSQAAGLLVRFVHMGVSERI
;
A
#
# COMPACT_ATOMS: atom_id res chain seq x y z
N LEU A 1 -47.03 41.71 -44.44
CA LEU A 1 -46.95 41.03 -45.75
C LEU A 1 -45.89 39.93 -45.66
N GLY A 2 -46.32 38.66 -45.69
CA GLY A 2 -45.53 37.39 -45.72
C GLY A 2 -44.69 37.07 -44.46
N MET A 3 -45.09 36.25 -43.49
CA MET A 3 -45.34 34.77 -43.46
C MET A 3 -44.17 33.89 -43.92
N LEU A 4 -43.58 33.13 -42.97
CA LEU A 4 -43.53 31.65 -42.99
C LEU A 4 -42.89 31.08 -41.71
N LEU A 5 -43.69 30.30 -40.97
CA LEU A 5 -43.29 29.34 -39.93
C LEU A 5 -42.69 28.08 -40.59
N GLY A 6 -41.83 27.38 -39.86
CA GLY A 6 -41.40 26.03 -40.19
C GLY A 6 -40.80 25.31 -38.98
N SER A 7 -41.67 24.66 -38.20
CA SER A 7 -41.34 23.69 -37.15
C SER A 7 -40.92 22.37 -37.77
N TYR A 8 -39.94 21.67 -37.18
CA TYR A 8 -39.77 20.22 -37.33
C TYR A 8 -39.42 19.59 -35.99
N GLU A 9 -40.31 18.72 -35.53
CA GLU A 9 -40.17 17.77 -34.44
C GLU A 9 -39.57 16.45 -34.95
N ASP A 10 -38.93 15.75 -34.01
CA ASP A 10 -38.76 14.30 -33.84
C ASP A 10 -38.28 13.40 -34.99
N ASP A 11 -37.18 12.67 -34.71
CA ASP A 11 -37.21 11.22 -34.91
C ASP A 11 -36.26 10.46 -33.97
N GLN A 12 -36.87 9.52 -33.24
CA GLN A 12 -36.21 8.52 -32.41
C GLN A 12 -35.55 7.44 -33.29
N SER A 13 -34.33 7.02 -32.96
CA SER A 13 -33.90 5.65 -33.27
C SER A 13 -33.07 5.05 -32.13
N ASN A 14 -33.76 4.27 -31.31
CA ASN A 14 -33.22 3.25 -30.44
C ASN A 14 -32.55 2.16 -31.27
N ASN A 15 -31.28 1.85 -31.01
CA ASN A 15 -30.69 0.58 -31.42
C ASN A 15 -30.11 -0.17 -30.22
N ASN A 16 -30.86 -1.20 -29.83
CA ASN A 16 -30.48 -2.28 -28.92
C ASN A 16 -29.27 -3.04 -29.47
N ILE A 17 -28.20 -3.14 -28.68
CA ILE A 17 -27.15 -4.15 -28.90
C ILE A 17 -27.20 -5.16 -27.76
N THR A 18 -27.84 -6.28 -28.05
CA THR A 18 -27.84 -7.51 -27.27
C THR A 18 -26.51 -8.23 -27.44
N ASN A 19 -25.68 -8.30 -26.39
CA ASN A 19 -24.49 -9.17 -26.40
C ASN A 19 -24.71 -10.39 -25.50
N LYS A 20 -24.76 -11.54 -26.16
CA LYS A 20 -24.95 -12.88 -25.59
C LYS A 20 -23.72 -13.30 -24.77
N GLN A 21 -23.99 -13.73 -23.54
CA GLN A 21 -23.09 -14.53 -22.71
C GLN A 21 -22.75 -15.85 -23.42
N GLN A 22 -21.45 -16.12 -23.61
CA GLN A 22 -20.93 -17.47 -23.77
C GLN A 22 -20.11 -17.83 -22.54
N GLN A 23 -20.72 -18.66 -21.71
CA GLN A 23 -20.05 -19.38 -20.62
C GLN A 23 -19.22 -20.51 -21.23
N SER A 24 -17.91 -20.52 -20.97
CA SER A 24 -17.08 -21.71 -21.21
C SER A 24 -16.63 -22.29 -19.87
N ASN A 25 -17.26 -23.42 -19.53
CA ASN A 25 -16.90 -24.29 -18.42
C ASN A 25 -15.56 -24.97 -18.74
N ARG A 26 -14.50 -24.68 -17.99
CA ARG A 26 -13.28 -25.50 -17.96
C ARG A 26 -13.09 -26.12 -16.58
N LYS A 27 -13.30 -27.44 -16.54
CA LYS A 27 -12.98 -28.33 -15.40
C LYS A 27 -11.46 -28.37 -15.17
N PRO A 28 -10.97 -28.38 -13.92
CA PRO A 28 -9.61 -28.82 -13.63
C PRO A 28 -9.58 -30.33 -13.31
N SER A 29 -8.87 -31.10 -14.13
CA SER A 29 -8.34 -32.42 -13.76
C SER A 29 -6.92 -32.23 -13.23
N LYS A 30 -6.62 -32.78 -12.04
CA LYS A 30 -5.27 -33.23 -11.60
C LYS A 30 -5.34 -33.64 -10.13
N ASN A 31 -5.30 -34.94 -9.86
CA ASN A 31 -4.84 -35.52 -8.61
C ASN A 31 -4.44 -36.98 -8.87
N LEU A 32 -3.14 -37.21 -9.07
CA LEU A 32 -2.54 -38.53 -8.95
C LEU A 32 -1.04 -38.37 -8.68
N TYR A 33 -0.66 -38.32 -7.40
CA TYR A 33 0.69 -38.68 -6.97
C TYR A 33 0.57 -39.84 -6.00
N GLN A 34 1.05 -40.99 -6.47
CA GLN A 34 1.11 -42.25 -5.76
C GLN A 34 2.42 -42.28 -4.98
N GLN A 35 2.32 -42.39 -3.65
CA GLN A 35 3.44 -42.49 -2.73
C GLN A 35 3.66 -43.98 -2.42
N GLN A 36 4.78 -44.56 -2.85
CA GLN A 36 5.28 -45.84 -2.36
C GLN A 36 6.76 -45.67 -1.98
N HIS A 37 7.07 -45.77 -0.69
CA HIS A 37 8.41 -46.05 -0.20
C HIS A 37 8.38 -47.45 0.40
N GLN A 38 9.04 -48.39 -0.28
CA GLN A 38 9.32 -49.73 0.25
C GLN A 38 10.61 -49.69 1.06
N GLN A 39 10.51 -50.25 2.27
CA GLN A 39 11.60 -50.48 3.20
C GLN A 39 12.43 -51.68 2.72
N HIS A 40 13.77 -51.55 2.68
CA HIS A 40 14.68 -52.68 2.54
C HIS A 40 15.49 -52.86 3.83
N MET A 41 15.22 -53.99 4.49
CA MET A 41 15.97 -54.54 5.61
C MET A 41 17.34 -55.01 5.11
N HIS A 42 18.43 -54.62 5.78
CA HIS A 42 19.72 -55.29 5.66
C HIS A 42 20.01 -56.03 6.96
N SER A 43 19.92 -57.36 6.88
CA SER A 43 20.38 -58.31 7.87
C SER A 43 21.91 -58.44 7.80
N GLY A 44 22.62 -57.87 8.77
CA GLY A 44 24.05 -58.08 9.00
C GLY A 44 24.26 -59.25 9.95
N GLY A 45 24.96 -60.28 9.46
CA GLY A 45 25.22 -61.54 10.15
C GLY A 45 26.11 -61.43 11.39
N VAL A 46 25.87 -62.36 12.30
CA VAL A 46 26.58 -62.62 13.54
C VAL A 46 27.85 -63.44 13.26
N HIS A 47 28.97 -63.08 13.88
CA HIS A 47 29.93 -64.08 14.37
C HIS A 47 30.60 -63.62 15.67
N PRO A 48 30.94 -64.54 16.59
CA PRO A 48 31.11 -64.24 18.02
C PRO A 48 32.56 -64.31 18.50
N SER A 49 32.72 -63.95 19.78
CA SER A 49 33.87 -64.13 20.67
C SER A 49 34.79 -62.91 20.82
N LEU A 50 34.65 -62.20 21.94
CA LEU A 50 35.69 -62.11 22.98
C LEU A 50 35.22 -61.27 24.20
N ARG A 51 35.27 -61.92 25.37
CA ARG A 51 35.61 -61.38 26.71
C ARG A 51 34.77 -60.25 27.34
N ASN A 52 33.95 -60.67 28.31
CA ASN A 52 33.83 -60.16 29.68
C ASN A 52 34.61 -58.87 30.03
N ASN A 53 33.89 -57.74 30.15
CA ASN A 53 34.28 -56.65 31.04
C ASN A 53 33.05 -55.79 31.42
N PRO A 54 32.60 -55.74 32.68
CA PRO A 54 31.34 -55.07 33.05
C PRO A 54 31.46 -53.55 33.33
N ASN A 55 32.54 -52.89 32.89
CA ASN A 55 32.85 -51.50 33.29
C ASN A 55 32.72 -50.44 32.17
N PHE A 56 31.90 -50.66 31.14
CA PHE A 56 31.79 -49.73 30.01
C PHE A 56 30.43 -49.05 29.82
N ILE A 57 29.50 -49.18 30.77
CA ILE A 57 28.20 -48.50 30.74
C ILE A 57 28.03 -47.62 31.99
N GLN A 58 29.05 -46.79 32.31
CA GLN A 58 28.89 -45.75 33.33
C GLN A 58 29.86 -44.57 33.15
N GLN A 59 30.15 -44.18 31.90
CA GLN A 59 30.97 -42.97 31.63
C GLN A 59 30.51 -42.15 30.41
N GLN A 60 29.27 -42.32 29.95
CA GLN A 60 28.66 -41.44 28.93
C GLN A 60 27.40 -40.70 29.42
N TYR A 61 27.23 -40.54 30.73
CA TYR A 61 26.15 -39.72 31.32
C TYR A 61 26.65 -38.46 32.04
N GLN A 62 27.83 -37.94 31.71
CA GLN A 62 28.37 -36.74 32.39
C GLN A 62 29.07 -35.71 31.48
N ASN A 63 28.87 -35.71 30.16
CA ASN A 63 29.49 -34.70 29.28
C ASN A 63 28.56 -34.16 28.17
N SER A 64 27.37 -33.66 28.55
CA SER A 64 26.57 -32.79 27.65
C SER A 64 25.78 -31.69 28.38
N ASN A 65 26.21 -31.31 29.60
CA ASN A 65 25.70 -30.13 30.33
C ASN A 65 26.73 -29.00 30.38
N LYS A 66 27.29 -28.64 29.22
CA LYS A 66 28.10 -27.43 29.06
C LYS A 66 27.71 -26.72 27.78
N GLY A 67 27.13 -25.53 27.93
CA GLY A 67 27.14 -24.49 26.91
C GLY A 67 26.06 -24.57 25.84
N MET A 68 24.79 -24.59 26.22
CA MET A 68 23.84 -23.74 25.49
C MET A 68 23.67 -22.47 26.30
N ASP A 69 24.69 -21.61 26.20
CA ASP A 69 24.54 -20.22 26.55
C ASP A 69 23.30 -19.69 25.83
N MET A 70 22.34 -19.25 26.64
CA MET A 70 21.17 -18.47 26.26
C MET A 70 21.61 -17.09 25.73
N ASN A 71 22.43 -17.07 24.67
CA ASN A 71 22.77 -15.90 23.90
C ASN A 71 21.70 -15.58 22.85
N ARG A 72 20.45 -15.99 23.10
CA ARG A 72 19.29 -15.71 22.23
C ARG A 72 18.36 -14.64 22.80
N TYR A 73 18.91 -13.74 23.61
CA TYR A 73 18.22 -12.55 24.08
C TYR A 73 19.18 -11.35 24.10
N SER A 74 19.53 -10.86 22.92
CA SER A 74 19.76 -9.43 22.65
C SER A 74 20.08 -9.23 21.18
N ASN A 75 19.04 -9.18 20.36
CA ASN A 75 19.12 -8.47 19.08
C ASN A 75 18.09 -7.34 19.09
N ASN A 76 18.24 -6.43 20.04
CA ASN A 76 17.44 -5.21 20.11
C ASN A 76 17.97 -4.13 19.14
N ASN A 77 19.06 -4.39 18.41
CA ASN A 77 19.68 -3.48 17.45
C ASN A 77 19.43 -3.83 15.97
N SER A 78 18.93 -5.02 15.62
CA SER A 78 18.64 -5.36 14.21
C SER A 78 17.43 -4.61 13.64
N ASN A 79 16.46 -4.28 14.48
CA ASN A 79 15.22 -3.60 14.05
C ASN A 79 15.46 -2.21 13.47
N GLY A 80 16.51 -1.49 13.91
CA GLY A 80 16.89 -0.21 13.31
C GLY A 80 17.44 -0.41 11.90
N SER A 81 18.37 -1.35 11.75
CA SER A 81 19.03 -1.64 10.47
C SER A 81 18.07 -2.18 9.40
N ASP A 82 17.04 -2.94 9.81
CA ASP A 82 16.09 -3.51 8.86
C ASP A 82 15.06 -2.47 8.40
N LYS A 83 14.63 -1.57 9.29
CA LYS A 83 13.79 -0.42 8.90
C LYS A 83 14.51 0.51 7.93
N GLU A 84 15.80 0.75 8.13
CA GLU A 84 16.61 1.57 7.21
C GLU A 84 16.67 0.97 5.80
N LYS A 85 16.81 -0.36 5.70
CA LYS A 85 16.73 -1.06 4.41
C LYS A 85 15.34 -0.91 3.78
N ASP A 86 14.28 -1.05 4.57
CA ASP A 86 12.91 -0.87 4.10
C ASP A 86 12.70 0.54 3.53
N PHE A 87 13.20 1.58 4.21
CA PHE A 87 13.14 2.96 3.71
C PHE A 87 13.94 3.17 2.41
N CYS A 88 15.12 2.55 2.29
CA CYS A 88 15.91 2.61 1.05
C CYS A 88 15.13 2.01 -0.13
N VAL A 89 14.53 0.83 0.06
CA VAL A 89 13.71 0.17 -0.95
C VAL A 89 12.49 1.01 -1.31
N VAL A 90 11.78 1.53 -0.31
CA VAL A 90 10.59 2.38 -0.53
C VAL A 90 10.94 3.64 -1.30
N ASN A 91 12.02 4.33 -0.96
CA ASN A 91 12.43 5.52 -1.70
C ASN A 91 12.70 5.20 -3.18
N LYS A 92 13.28 4.03 -3.49
CA LYS A 92 13.43 3.55 -4.87
C LYS A 92 12.10 3.21 -5.54
N LEU A 93 11.18 2.59 -4.82
CA LEU A 93 9.84 2.30 -5.35
C LEU A 93 9.09 3.58 -5.71
N LEU A 94 9.19 4.64 -4.90
CA LEU A 94 8.51 5.91 -5.15
C LEU A 94 8.93 6.58 -6.47
N GLU A 95 10.12 6.28 -7.00
CA GLU A 95 10.59 6.76 -8.31
C GLU A 95 9.68 6.26 -9.47
N TYR A 96 8.96 5.14 -9.29
CA TYR A 96 8.09 4.53 -10.31
C TYR A 96 6.62 5.00 -10.25
N THR A 97 6.30 5.98 -9.40
CA THR A 97 4.91 6.45 -9.22
C THR A 97 4.26 6.93 -10.52
N ASN A 98 5.05 7.49 -11.43
CA ASN A 98 4.59 8.04 -12.70
C ASN A 98 5.04 7.18 -13.90
N ASP A 99 5.38 5.90 -13.69
CA ASP A 99 5.75 5.01 -14.79
C ASP A 99 4.60 4.91 -15.81
N GLY A 100 4.90 4.93 -17.11
CA GLY A 100 3.86 4.88 -18.15
C GLY A 100 3.09 3.56 -18.17
N SER A 101 3.69 2.48 -17.69
CA SER A 101 3.10 1.15 -17.65
C SER A 101 2.15 0.99 -16.45
N PRO A 102 0.86 0.72 -16.68
CA PRO A 102 -0.07 0.43 -15.59
C PRO A 102 0.29 -0.85 -14.82
N ALA A 103 0.99 -1.80 -15.45
CA ALA A 103 1.46 -3.00 -14.78
C ALA A 103 2.55 -2.68 -13.75
N VAL A 104 3.47 -1.76 -14.07
CA VAL A 104 4.53 -1.31 -13.14
C VAL A 104 3.90 -0.55 -11.97
N ARG A 105 3.00 0.40 -12.23
CA ARG A 105 2.32 1.14 -11.16
C ARG A 105 1.45 0.24 -10.29
N ARG A 106 0.85 -0.81 -10.86
CA ARG A 106 0.13 -1.83 -10.08
C ARG A 106 1.06 -2.60 -9.14
N GLU A 107 2.23 -3.03 -9.64
CA GLU A 107 3.22 -3.73 -8.82
C GLU A 107 3.82 -2.83 -7.74
N LEU A 108 4.02 -1.54 -8.06
CA LEU A 108 4.37 -0.51 -7.08
C LEU A 108 3.34 -0.48 -5.94
N VAL A 109 2.05 -0.42 -6.24
CA VAL A 109 1.00 -0.42 -5.21
C VAL A 109 1.07 -1.67 -4.34
N PHE A 110 1.30 -2.86 -4.90
CA PHE A 110 1.46 -4.09 -4.11
C PHE A 110 2.73 -4.07 -3.24
N SER A 111 3.81 -3.53 -3.77
CA SER A 111 5.08 -3.38 -3.04
C SER A 111 4.93 -2.41 -1.88
N LEU A 112 4.28 -1.27 -2.09
CA LEU A 112 3.93 -0.31 -1.03
C LEU A 112 2.93 -0.90 -0.05
N ALA A 113 1.98 -1.71 -0.50
CA ALA A 113 1.03 -2.39 0.38
C ALA A 113 1.76 -3.25 1.41
N ARG A 114 2.79 -4.00 0.99
CA ARG A 114 3.61 -4.81 1.91
C ARG A 114 4.25 -3.95 2.99
N PHE A 115 4.78 -2.77 2.63
CA PHE A 115 5.35 -1.83 3.60
C PHE A 115 4.28 -1.24 4.53
N VAL A 116 3.12 -0.87 4.00
CA VAL A 116 2.01 -0.24 4.76
C VAL A 116 1.39 -1.20 5.78
N VAL A 117 1.24 -2.48 5.43
CA VAL A 117 0.65 -3.49 6.32
C VAL A 117 1.66 -4.12 7.27
N ASP A 118 2.96 -3.92 7.05
CA ASP A 118 4.01 -4.44 7.93
C ASP A 118 3.86 -3.86 9.34
N PRO A 119 3.72 -4.68 10.40
CA PRO A 119 3.58 -4.20 11.78
C PRO A 119 4.69 -3.22 12.21
N ARG A 120 5.88 -3.30 11.62
CA ARG A 120 7.02 -2.40 11.90
C ARG A 120 6.75 -0.95 11.49
N HIS A 121 5.85 -0.74 10.51
CA HIS A 121 5.57 0.54 9.85
C HIS A 121 4.09 0.95 9.94
N ALA A 122 3.16 0.00 10.12
CA ALA A 122 1.73 0.23 10.06
C ALA A 122 1.25 1.35 10.99
N THR A 123 1.71 1.36 12.25
CA THR A 123 1.35 2.42 13.21
C THR A 123 1.84 3.79 12.75
N ALA A 124 3.05 3.88 12.17
CA ALA A 124 3.58 5.14 11.66
C ALA A 124 2.75 5.66 10.48
N ILE A 125 2.40 4.78 9.54
CA ILE A 125 1.53 5.12 8.40
C ILE A 125 0.14 5.58 8.88
N GLN A 126 -0.46 4.90 9.85
CA GLN A 126 -1.76 5.29 10.41
C GLN A 126 -1.71 6.68 11.05
N LEU A 127 -0.66 6.98 11.82
CA LEU A 127 -0.45 8.31 12.40
C LEU A 127 -0.27 9.36 11.31
N THR A 128 0.53 9.09 10.28
CA THR A 128 0.70 10.02 9.16
C THR A 128 -0.62 10.28 8.43
N ALA A 129 -1.38 9.23 8.12
CA ALA A 129 -2.70 9.33 7.49
C ALA A 129 -3.67 10.18 8.32
N HIS A 130 -3.67 9.96 9.63
CA HIS A 130 -4.48 10.72 10.57
C HIS A 130 -4.10 12.21 10.59
N GLU A 131 -2.82 12.55 10.72
CA GLU A 131 -2.34 13.94 10.73
C GLU A 131 -2.66 14.67 9.43
N ILE A 132 -2.42 14.03 8.28
CA ILE A 132 -2.76 14.58 6.96
C ILE A 132 -4.26 14.87 6.87
N ARG A 133 -5.10 13.93 7.33
CA ARG A 133 -6.56 14.09 7.31
C ARG A 133 -7.00 15.24 8.23
N GLN A 134 -6.40 15.37 9.40
CA GLN A 134 -6.70 16.48 10.32
C GLN A 134 -6.32 17.83 9.72
N GLU A 135 -5.13 17.95 9.15
CA GLU A 135 -4.66 19.21 8.57
C GLU A 135 -5.50 19.61 7.35
N ARG A 136 -5.84 18.66 6.47
CA ARG A 136 -6.77 18.92 5.35
C ARG A 136 -8.14 19.40 5.85
N ARG A 137 -8.67 18.85 6.94
CA ARG A 137 -9.93 19.31 7.56
C ARG A 137 -9.77 20.74 8.11
N ARG A 138 -8.64 21.06 8.74
CA ARG A 138 -8.34 22.40 9.26
C ARG A 138 -8.27 23.44 8.14
N LEU A 139 -7.54 23.13 7.06
CA LEU A 139 -7.42 23.98 5.88
C LEU A 139 -8.78 24.26 5.23
N ARG A 140 -9.65 23.24 5.11
CA ARG A 140 -11.03 23.41 4.60
C ARG A 140 -11.87 24.33 5.48
N LYS A 141 -11.77 24.21 6.81
CA LYS A 141 -12.49 25.10 7.76
C LYS A 141 -12.05 26.55 7.61
N MET A 142 -10.75 26.81 7.52
CA MET A 142 -10.21 28.17 7.34
C MET A 142 -10.65 28.77 6.00
N ARG A 143 -10.62 27.98 4.91
CA ARG A 143 -11.11 28.42 3.60
C ARG A 143 -12.58 28.83 3.64
N ASN A 144 -13.43 28.03 4.28
CA ASN A 144 -14.86 28.31 4.36
C ASN A 144 -15.19 29.53 5.25
N GLN A 145 -14.39 29.78 6.28
CA GLN A 145 -14.52 31.00 7.10
C GLN A 145 -14.17 32.26 6.31
N SER A 146 -13.12 32.21 5.48
CA SER A 146 -12.74 33.35 4.63
C SER A 146 -13.81 33.76 3.63
N VAL A 147 -14.57 32.81 3.08
CA VAL A 147 -15.64 33.08 2.09
C VAL A 147 -16.89 33.67 2.76
N ASN A 148 -17.20 33.24 3.98
CA ASN A 148 -18.36 33.73 4.72
C ASN A 148 -18.16 35.15 5.29
N SER A 149 -16.92 35.61 5.44
CA SER A 149 -16.61 36.99 5.85
C SER A 149 -16.62 38.00 4.69
N THR A 150 -16.75 37.55 3.43
CA THR A 150 -16.80 38.45 2.25
C THR A 150 -18.23 38.65 1.70
N HIS A 151 -19.25 38.04 2.30
CA HIS A 151 -20.65 38.24 1.88
C HIS A 151 -21.36 39.33 2.69
N SER A 152 -20.73 40.51 2.72
CA SER A 152 -21.36 41.79 3.04
C SER A 152 -20.85 42.81 2.03
N GLY A 153 -21.54 42.88 0.89
CA GLY A 153 -21.34 43.92 -0.12
C GLY A 153 -20.25 43.58 -1.13
N ILE A 154 -20.68 43.31 -2.36
CA ILE A 154 -20.21 43.95 -3.60
C ILE A 154 -20.81 43.14 -4.76
N SER A 155 -21.84 43.70 -5.38
CA SER A 155 -22.29 43.31 -6.71
C SER A 155 -21.31 43.89 -7.72
N ILE A 156 -20.52 43.06 -8.39
CA ILE A 156 -19.78 43.45 -9.60
C ILE A 156 -20.12 42.46 -10.70
N SER A 157 -20.88 42.96 -11.66
CA SER A 157 -20.92 42.47 -13.03
C SER A 157 -19.56 42.67 -13.68
N SER A 158 -18.96 41.62 -14.26
CA SER A 158 -18.00 41.76 -15.35
C SER A 158 -17.92 40.47 -16.15
N ASP A 159 -18.39 40.63 -17.38
CA ASP A 159 -18.14 39.87 -18.59
C ASP A 159 -16.63 39.83 -18.92
N GLN A 160 -16.18 38.69 -19.47
CA GLN A 160 -15.09 38.50 -20.44
C GLN A 160 -14.37 37.17 -20.22
N GLY A 161 -14.44 36.34 -21.26
CA GLY A 161 -13.69 35.09 -21.37
C GLY A 161 -12.19 35.31 -21.56
N ASN A 162 -11.42 34.31 -21.19
CA ASN A 162 -10.19 33.99 -21.91
C ASN A 162 -9.85 32.52 -21.69
N GLU A 163 -9.90 31.75 -22.77
CA GLU A 163 -9.32 30.42 -22.86
C GLU A 163 -7.80 30.54 -22.70
N SER A 164 -7.18 29.74 -21.82
CA SER A 164 -5.73 29.58 -21.82
C SER A 164 -5.32 28.24 -21.19
N SER A 165 -4.94 27.34 -22.10
CA SER A 165 -3.90 26.31 -22.01
C SER A 165 -3.73 25.51 -20.71
N GLY A 166 -4.18 24.26 -20.78
CA GLY A 166 -3.99 23.22 -19.76
C GLY A 166 -2.58 22.64 -19.71
N ASP A 167 -1.60 23.42 -19.22
CA ASP A 167 -0.24 22.93 -18.94
C ASP A 167 0.30 23.33 -17.54
N VAL A 168 -0.57 23.82 -16.64
CA VAL A 168 -0.18 24.32 -15.30
C VAL A 168 -0.49 23.34 -14.15
N ALA A 169 -1.14 22.21 -14.45
CA ALA A 169 -1.67 21.31 -13.42
C ALA A 169 -0.58 20.54 -12.64
N VAL A 170 0.51 20.11 -13.30
CA VAL A 170 1.50 19.22 -12.69
C VAL A 170 2.43 19.95 -11.70
N VAL A 171 2.73 21.23 -11.94
CA VAL A 171 3.58 22.03 -11.04
C VAL A 171 2.82 22.46 -9.76
N SER A 172 1.49 22.50 -9.80
CA SER A 172 0.68 22.92 -8.65
C SER A 172 0.54 21.85 -7.56
N GLU A 173 0.53 20.56 -7.93
CA GLU A 173 0.32 19.46 -6.97
C GLU A 173 1.55 19.15 -6.10
N THR A 174 2.74 19.13 -6.70
CA THR A 174 3.99 18.88 -5.96
C THR A 174 4.29 19.99 -4.96
N ASN A 175 3.94 21.23 -5.31
CA ASN A 175 4.05 22.38 -4.41
C ASN A 175 3.09 22.29 -3.23
N PHE A 176 1.86 21.81 -3.45
CA PHE A 176 0.90 21.61 -2.36
C PHE A 176 1.35 20.52 -1.38
N GLU A 177 1.91 19.41 -1.87
CA GLU A 177 2.38 18.33 -1.00
C GLU A 177 3.59 18.74 -0.18
N ASN A 178 4.51 19.50 -0.76
CA ASN A 178 5.64 20.06 -0.03
C ASN A 178 5.18 21.07 1.05
N ASP A 179 4.24 21.96 0.73
CA ASP A 179 3.66 22.88 1.74
C ASP A 179 2.93 22.12 2.85
N LEU A 180 2.17 21.09 2.48
CA LEU A 180 1.48 20.23 3.45
C LEU A 180 2.48 19.49 4.35
N PHE A 181 3.59 18.99 3.79
CA PHE A 181 4.64 18.36 4.57
C PHE A 181 5.26 19.36 5.55
N GLU A 182 5.67 20.55 5.11
CA GLU A 182 6.31 21.53 6.00
C GLU A 182 5.37 21.97 7.14
N ARG A 183 4.06 22.08 6.90
CA ARG A 183 3.07 22.34 7.97
C ARG A 183 2.96 21.21 8.99
N LEU A 184 3.15 19.97 8.54
CA LEU A 184 3.02 18.77 9.36
C LEU A 184 4.35 18.29 9.96
N LYS A 185 5.47 18.79 9.44
CA LYS A 185 6.83 18.32 9.72
C LYS A 185 7.09 18.22 11.21
N GLU A 186 6.83 19.29 11.95
CA GLU A 186 7.05 19.27 13.40
C GLU A 186 6.20 18.22 14.13
N LYS A 187 4.95 18.02 13.72
CA LYS A 187 4.07 17.01 14.35
C LYS A 187 4.52 15.59 14.00
N LEU A 188 4.91 15.37 12.75
CA LEU A 188 5.36 14.07 12.29
C LEU A 188 6.73 13.73 12.88
N ASP A 189 7.67 14.66 12.94
CA ASP A 189 9.00 14.45 13.51
C ASP A 189 8.92 14.13 15.01
N ARG A 190 8.02 14.79 15.75
CA ARG A 190 7.76 14.48 17.17
C ARG A 190 7.28 13.05 17.40
N ASN A 191 6.49 12.50 16.47
CA ASN A 191 5.84 11.20 16.62
C ASN A 191 6.58 10.05 15.93
N LEU A 192 7.30 10.32 14.84
CA LEU A 192 7.86 9.33 13.90
C LEU A 192 9.38 9.42 13.76
N GLN A 193 10.03 10.37 14.45
CA GLN A 193 11.48 10.58 14.40
C GLN A 193 11.98 10.83 12.97
N SER A 194 13.23 10.47 12.68
CA SER A 194 14.00 10.84 11.47
C SER A 194 13.40 10.39 10.13
N ASN A 195 12.40 9.51 10.11
CA ASN A 195 11.84 8.92 8.89
C ASN A 195 10.40 9.39 8.58
N ALA A 196 9.91 10.42 9.28
CA ALA A 196 8.60 11.04 9.07
C ALA A 196 8.29 11.34 7.59
N LYS A 197 9.28 11.87 6.86
CA LYS A 197 9.13 12.22 5.43
C LYS A 197 8.82 11.00 4.55
N VAL A 198 9.43 9.85 4.82
CA VAL A 198 9.20 8.64 4.02
C VAL A 198 7.77 8.15 4.22
N TYR A 199 7.30 8.11 5.47
CA TYR A 199 5.91 7.74 5.77
C TYR A 199 4.90 8.70 5.14
N PHE A 200 5.19 10.00 5.16
CA PHE A 200 4.39 11.01 4.48
C PHE A 200 4.30 10.76 2.97
N LEU A 201 5.45 10.58 2.31
CA LEU A 201 5.49 10.36 0.87
C LEU A 201 4.77 9.07 0.47
N VAL A 202 4.98 7.97 1.21
CA VAL A 202 4.25 6.71 0.95
C VAL A 202 2.75 6.93 1.01
N TRP A 203 2.26 7.55 2.08
CA TRP A 203 0.82 7.73 2.25
C TRP A 203 0.22 8.63 1.17
N VAL A 204 0.85 9.77 0.90
CA VAL A 204 0.40 10.72 -0.12
C VAL A 204 0.42 10.09 -1.51
N THR A 205 1.45 9.31 -1.85
CA THR A 205 1.53 8.57 -3.11
C THR A 205 0.39 7.56 -3.25
N VAL A 206 0.10 6.78 -2.20
CA VAL A 206 -1.01 5.82 -2.22
C VAL A 206 -2.36 6.52 -2.41
N GLU A 207 -2.60 7.62 -1.69
CA GLU A 207 -3.81 8.43 -1.88
C GLU A 207 -3.91 9.01 -3.30
N ARG A 208 -2.80 9.52 -3.84
CA ARG A 208 -2.75 10.08 -5.18
C ARG A 208 -3.09 9.00 -6.22
N ILE A 209 -2.41 7.86 -6.21
CA ILE A 209 -2.70 6.75 -7.14
C ILE A 209 -4.17 6.34 -7.04
N HIS A 210 -4.73 6.29 -5.84
CA HIS A 210 -6.15 5.98 -5.67
C HIS A 210 -7.06 7.00 -6.36
N LEU A 211 -6.76 8.30 -6.24
CA LEU A 211 -7.64 9.38 -6.72
C LEU A 211 -7.44 9.73 -8.19
N THR A 212 -6.21 9.60 -8.72
CA THR A 212 -5.84 10.19 -10.02
C THR A 212 -5.30 9.18 -11.03
N ASP A 213 -5.04 7.92 -10.67
CA ASP A 213 -4.53 6.96 -11.66
C ASP A 213 -5.58 6.71 -12.76
N PRO A 214 -5.21 6.88 -14.05
CA PRO A 214 -6.16 6.73 -15.15
C PRO A 214 -6.63 5.29 -15.39
N PHE A 215 -5.96 4.29 -14.78
CA PHE A 215 -6.29 2.88 -14.95
C PHE A 215 -7.08 2.38 -13.73
N PRO A 216 -8.36 2.01 -13.90
CA PRO A 216 -9.24 1.63 -12.79
C PRO A 216 -8.69 0.51 -11.91
N ALA A 217 -8.01 -0.48 -12.49
CA ALA A 217 -7.44 -1.58 -11.73
C ALA A 217 -6.32 -1.14 -10.76
N VAL A 218 -5.56 -0.10 -11.11
CA VAL A 218 -4.49 0.47 -10.27
C VAL A 218 -5.10 1.33 -9.17
N SER A 219 -6.01 2.24 -9.55
CA SER A 219 -6.76 3.08 -8.59
C SER A 219 -7.54 2.23 -7.56
N GLN A 220 -8.17 1.13 -7.98
CA GLN A 220 -8.87 0.21 -7.09
C GLN A 220 -7.92 -0.50 -6.12
N ALA A 221 -6.76 -0.96 -6.59
CA ALA A 221 -5.76 -1.58 -5.73
C ALA A 221 -5.27 -0.62 -4.64
N ALA A 222 -4.97 0.63 -5.01
CA ALA A 222 -4.59 1.67 -4.05
C ALA A 222 -5.75 2.01 -3.10
N GLY A 223 -6.98 2.03 -3.60
CA GLY A 223 -8.19 2.26 -2.80
C GLY A 223 -8.42 1.23 -1.71
N LEU A 224 -8.08 -0.05 -1.95
CA LEU A 224 -8.12 -1.08 -0.90
C LEU A 224 -7.16 -0.75 0.25
N LEU A 225 -5.96 -0.26 -0.08
CA LEU A 225 -4.96 0.12 0.91
C LEU A 225 -5.38 1.36 1.71
N VAL A 226 -5.96 2.36 1.04
CA VAL A 226 -6.54 3.54 1.70
C VAL A 226 -7.65 3.13 2.68
N ARG A 227 -8.56 2.24 2.27
CA ARG A 227 -9.63 1.74 3.14
C ARG A 227 -9.08 0.98 4.34
N PHE A 228 -8.08 0.12 4.13
CA PHE A 228 -7.42 -0.61 5.21
C PHE A 228 -6.84 0.33 6.28
N VAL A 229 -6.06 1.32 5.86
CA VAL A 229 -5.46 2.28 6.81
C VAL A 229 -6.53 3.11 7.51
N HIS A 230 -7.57 3.54 6.80
CA HIS A 230 -8.69 4.28 7.42
C HIS A 230 -9.44 3.46 8.46
N MET A 231 -9.70 2.17 8.23
CA MET A 231 -10.31 1.30 9.24
C MET A 231 -9.41 1.21 10.48
N GLY A 232 -8.10 1.01 10.30
CA GLY A 232 -7.15 0.97 11.41
C GLY A 232 -7.02 2.27 12.20
N VAL A 233 -7.18 3.43 11.54
CA VAL A 233 -7.26 4.74 12.24
C VAL A 233 -8.55 4.87 13.04
N SER A 234 -9.68 4.42 12.48
CA SER A 234 -10.98 4.48 13.15
C SER A 234 -11.10 3.55 14.35
N GLU A 235 -10.41 2.40 14.38
CA GLU A 235 -10.42 1.48 15.52
C GLU A 235 -9.63 2.00 16.75
N ARG A 236 -8.79 3.01 16.57
CA ARG A 236 -7.90 3.56 17.62
C ARG A 236 -8.40 4.88 18.22
N ILE A 237 -9.49 5.43 17.71
CA ILE A 237 -10.16 6.66 18.20
C ILE A 237 -11.45 6.25 18.90
#